data_AF-A0A1V5QDA8-F1
#
_entry.id   AF-A0A1V5QDA8-F1
#
_cell.length_a   1.000
_cell.length_b   1.000
_cell.length_c   1.000
_cell.angle_alpha   90.00
_cell.angle_beta   90.00
_cell.angle_gamma   90.00
#
_symmetry.space_group_name_H-M   'P 1'
#
loop_
_entity.id
_entity.type
_entity.pdbx_description
1 polymer ?
#
loop_
_entity_poly.entity_id
_entity_poly.type
_entity_poly.pdbx_seq_one_letter_code
_entity_poly.pdbx_strand_id
1 'polypeptide(L)'
;MRLTDQQERVIGRYLRKIDEHMTDLPERQRERALKKARAEVLEAIPSPNGAVPNDEDVEHALHTVGPAARHAHRLVEALEQDTARGAKAEEERRWLGVCAVIGEQTGMRPAAVRLGAVALGLVTGPFALVIYIGVFLVLHVSGRTETPPIEKWVLAKYVLGLILGAVVLRYVAWGFVALLEYGYGLLFKEALTLSGLWSWLQRHDGTLFFWTLFFLLPLAVLAGLPVPSPWRNTLRKLFEAGLALYAAALCFGAGCAVAGTVLNAAQRMQTSPIVDFQSLFSAM
;
A
#
# COMPACT_ATOMS: atom_id res chain seq x y z
N MET A 1 20.27 37.34 -16.85
CA MET A 1 19.71 38.69 -16.96
C MET A 1 20.77 39.66 -16.48
N ARG A 2 21.12 40.69 -17.27
CA ARG A 2 22.10 41.71 -16.85
C ARG A 2 21.32 42.87 -16.22
N LEU A 3 21.61 43.17 -14.96
CA LEU A 3 21.05 44.31 -14.23
C LEU A 3 22.11 45.42 -14.16
N THR A 4 21.67 46.66 -13.98
CA THR A 4 22.59 47.77 -13.70
C THR A 4 22.97 47.80 -12.21
N ASP A 5 24.10 48.42 -11.87
CA ASP A 5 24.56 48.59 -10.48
C ASP A 5 23.53 49.37 -9.61
N GLN A 6 22.69 50.20 -10.23
CA GLN A 6 21.61 50.91 -9.55
C GLN A 6 20.46 49.95 -9.19
N GLN A 7 20.04 49.11 -10.14
CA GLN A 7 18.98 48.12 -9.95
C GLN A 7 19.36 47.05 -8.92
N GLU A 8 20.61 46.58 -8.95
CA GLU A 8 21.12 45.64 -7.94
C GLU A 8 21.09 46.23 -6.53
N ARG A 9 21.39 47.52 -6.37
CA ARG A 9 21.29 48.21 -5.08
C ARG A 9 19.84 48.35 -4.60
N VAL A 10 18.88 48.58 -5.50
CA VAL A 10 17.46 48.65 -5.15
C VAL A 10 16.95 47.28 -4.68
N ILE A 11 17.23 46.22 -5.44
CA ILE A 11 16.86 44.84 -5.06
C ILE A 11 17.57 44.44 -3.75
N GLY A 12 18.86 44.77 -3.59
CA GLY A 12 19.61 44.50 -2.37
C GLY A 12 19.02 45.17 -1.13
N ARG A 13 18.57 46.43 -1.25
CA ARG A 13 17.86 47.13 -0.17
C ARG A 13 16.53 46.46 0.17
N TYR A 14 15.79 46.00 -0.83
CA TYR A 14 14.53 45.28 -0.61
C TYR A 14 14.76 43.94 0.09
N LEU A 15 15.73 43.13 -0.36
CA LEU A 15 16.09 41.86 0.27
C LEU A 15 16.57 42.06 1.72
N ARG A 16 17.32 43.12 2.00
CA ARG A 16 17.73 43.47 3.37
C ARG A 16 16.52 43.78 4.28
N LYS A 17 15.50 44.46 3.76
CA LYS A 17 14.25 44.68 4.51
C LYS A 17 13.49 43.38 4.76
N ILE A 18 13.51 42.43 3.82
CA ILE A 18 12.94 41.09 4.06
C ILE A 18 13.71 40.36 5.16
N ASP A 19 15.04 40.44 5.14
CA ASP A 19 15.93 39.84 6.14
C ASP A 19 15.64 40.35 7.56
N GLU A 20 15.42 41.65 7.72
CA GLU A 20 15.03 42.29 8.99
C GLU A 20 13.73 41.70 9.58
N HIS A 21 12.80 41.28 8.73
CA HIS A 21 11.55 40.64 9.14
C HIS A 21 11.65 39.11 9.36
N MET A 22 12.81 38.51 9.11
CA MET A 22 13.08 37.06 9.25
C MET A 22 14.19 36.78 10.28
N THR A 23 14.41 37.71 11.21
CA THR A 23 15.47 37.63 12.23
C THR A 23 15.35 36.40 13.13
N ASP A 24 14.11 35.96 13.40
CA ASP A 24 13.79 34.79 14.23
C ASP A 24 14.08 33.44 13.55
N LEU A 25 14.33 33.43 12.24
CA LEU A 25 14.63 32.19 11.50
C LEU A 25 16.10 31.74 11.67
N PRO A 26 16.35 30.42 11.69
CA PRO A 26 17.71 29.87 11.61
C PRO A 26 18.43 30.33 10.34
N GLU A 27 19.73 30.59 10.45
CA GLU A 27 20.56 31.18 9.39
C GLU A 27 20.45 30.44 8.03
N ARG A 28 20.48 29.11 8.05
CA ARG A 28 20.33 28.29 6.84
C ARG A 28 18.95 28.41 6.17
N GLN A 29 17.88 28.57 6.96
CA GLN A 29 16.52 28.72 6.43
C GLN A 29 16.33 30.12 5.85
N ARG A 30 16.85 31.13 6.55
CA ARG A 30 16.89 32.53 6.11
C ARG A 30 17.63 32.71 4.80
N GLU A 31 18.82 32.11 4.64
CA GLU A 31 19.55 32.14 3.36
C GLU A 31 18.76 31.53 2.20
N ARG A 32 18.06 30.42 2.45
CA ARG A 32 17.22 29.77 1.43
C ARG A 32 16.01 30.64 1.09
N ALA A 33 15.36 31.24 2.08
CA ALA A 33 14.25 32.16 1.89
C ALA A 33 14.68 33.38 1.06
N LEU A 34 15.83 33.98 1.36
CA LEU A 34 16.38 35.11 0.62
C LEU A 34 16.75 34.76 -0.82
N LYS A 35 17.32 33.57 -1.06
CA LYS A 35 17.56 33.06 -2.43
C LYS A 35 16.26 32.91 -3.21
N LYS A 36 15.22 32.38 -2.57
CA LYS A 36 13.88 32.24 -3.17
C LYS A 36 13.24 33.60 -3.45
N ALA A 37 13.28 34.53 -2.48
CA ALA A 37 12.81 35.89 -2.63
C ALA A 37 13.50 36.62 -3.79
N ARG A 38 14.83 36.45 -3.93
CA ARG A 38 15.59 37.00 -5.06
C ARG A 38 15.13 36.40 -6.39
N ALA A 39 14.89 35.10 -6.45
CA ALA A 39 14.39 34.45 -7.67
C ALA A 39 13.00 34.96 -8.05
N GLU A 40 12.07 35.08 -7.09
CA GLU A 40 10.71 35.60 -7.31
C GLU A 40 10.72 37.05 -7.79
N VAL A 41 11.60 37.90 -7.22
CA VAL A 41 11.77 39.28 -7.70
C VAL A 41 12.32 39.32 -9.12
N LEU A 42 13.31 38.47 -9.45
CA LEU A 42 13.88 38.43 -10.80
C LEU A 42 12.90 37.88 -11.84
N GLU A 43 12.05 36.93 -11.47
CA GLU A 43 11.00 36.38 -12.32
C GLU A 43 9.87 37.39 -12.57
N ALA A 44 9.57 38.25 -11.59
CA ALA A 44 8.58 39.31 -11.72
C ALA A 44 9.03 40.49 -12.60
N ILE A 45 10.32 40.59 -12.97
CA ILE A 45 10.80 41.66 -13.85
C ILE A 45 10.47 41.29 -15.30
N PRO A 46 9.61 42.07 -15.99
CA PRO A 46 9.33 41.82 -17.40
C PRO A 46 10.60 42.03 -18.23
N SER A 47 11.10 40.96 -18.87
CA SER A 47 12.19 41.05 -19.85
C SER A 47 11.71 40.52 -21.20
N PRO A 48 11.03 41.36 -22.01
CA PRO A 48 10.69 40.98 -23.36
C PRO A 48 11.98 40.79 -24.18
N ASN A 49 12.21 39.56 -24.65
CA ASN A 49 13.30 39.19 -25.57
C ASN A 49 14.73 39.56 -25.14
N GLY A 50 15.04 39.49 -23.84
CA GLY A 50 16.41 39.68 -23.35
C GLY A 50 16.92 41.13 -23.38
N ALA A 51 16.00 42.10 -23.54
CA ALA A 51 16.30 43.51 -23.34
C ALA A 51 16.73 43.78 -21.89
N VAL A 52 17.63 44.76 -21.71
CA VAL A 52 18.00 45.27 -20.38
C VAL A 52 16.76 45.96 -19.79
N PRO A 53 16.29 45.56 -18.61
CA PRO A 53 15.11 46.16 -17.98
C PRO A 53 15.39 47.61 -17.59
N ASN A 54 14.37 48.46 -17.66
CA ASN A 54 14.43 49.80 -17.11
C ASN A 54 14.20 49.80 -15.60
N ASP A 55 14.56 50.91 -14.95
CA ASP A 55 14.36 51.10 -13.51
C ASP A 55 12.87 51.05 -13.12
N GLU A 56 11.98 51.53 -14.00
CA GLU A 56 10.52 51.43 -13.83
C GLU A 56 10.03 49.96 -13.82
N ASP A 57 10.66 49.08 -14.59
CA ASP A 57 10.31 47.65 -14.64
C ASP A 57 10.67 46.96 -13.31
N VAL A 58 11.79 47.38 -12.69
CA VAL A 58 12.23 46.87 -11.39
C VAL A 58 11.32 47.37 -10.27
N GLU A 59 10.93 48.64 -10.29
CA GLU A 59 9.95 49.17 -9.32
C GLU A 59 8.59 48.50 -9.48
N HIS A 60 8.13 48.28 -10.71
CA HIS A 60 6.90 47.58 -10.99
C HIS A 60 6.94 46.12 -10.49
N ALA A 61 8.06 45.42 -10.68
CA ALA A 61 8.27 44.07 -10.16
C ALA A 61 8.21 44.02 -8.62
N LEU A 62 8.85 44.98 -7.93
CA LEU A 62 8.80 45.08 -6.47
C LEU A 62 7.39 45.40 -5.96
N HIS A 63 6.64 46.23 -6.67
CA HIS A 63 5.22 46.48 -6.37
C HIS A 63 4.35 45.23 -6.58
N THR A 64 4.62 44.46 -7.63
CA THR A 64 3.90 43.22 -7.97
C THR A 64 4.12 42.14 -6.93
N VAL A 65 5.37 41.94 -6.51
CA VAL A 65 5.72 41.00 -5.45
C VAL A 65 5.20 41.48 -4.09
N GLY A 66 5.12 42.79 -3.89
CA GLY A 66 4.48 43.43 -2.75
C GLY A 66 5.46 43.86 -1.64
N PRO A 67 4.95 44.48 -0.55
CA PRO A 67 5.77 45.00 0.52
C PRO A 67 6.65 43.93 1.16
N ALA A 68 7.90 44.29 1.52
CA ALA A 68 8.88 43.38 2.10
C ALA A 68 8.36 42.59 3.31
N ALA A 69 7.57 43.22 4.19
CA ALA A 69 6.94 42.55 5.34
C ALA A 69 5.95 41.43 4.93
N ARG A 70 5.08 41.68 3.95
CA ARG A 70 4.13 40.64 3.47
C ARG A 70 4.85 39.53 2.72
N HIS A 71 5.89 39.88 1.97
CA HIS A 71 6.69 38.90 1.26
C HIS A 71 7.47 37.99 2.22
N ALA A 72 8.10 38.57 3.25
CA ALA A 72 8.74 37.83 4.33
C ALA A 72 7.74 36.88 5.02
N HIS A 73 6.55 37.38 5.38
CA HIS A 73 5.52 36.56 6.01
C HIS A 73 5.09 35.36 5.15
N ARG A 74 4.87 35.55 3.84
CA ARG A 74 4.56 34.44 2.92
C ARG A 74 5.69 33.41 2.83
N LEU A 75 6.95 33.85 2.87
CA LEU A 75 8.11 32.94 2.83
C LEU A 75 8.25 32.13 4.12
N VAL A 76 8.03 32.77 5.27
CA VAL A 76 8.00 32.11 6.59
C VAL A 76 6.86 31.09 6.63
N GLU A 77 5.64 31.49 6.27
CA GLU A 77 4.48 30.62 6.23
C GLU A 77 4.70 29.42 5.29
N ALA A 78 5.28 29.64 4.11
CA ALA A 78 5.63 28.56 3.19
C ALA A 78 6.69 27.60 3.77
N LEU A 79 7.69 28.12 4.48
CA LEU A 79 8.71 27.29 5.15
C LEU A 79 8.12 26.47 6.30
N GLU A 80 7.22 27.06 7.08
CA GLU A 80 6.50 26.37 8.15
C GLU A 80 5.61 25.26 7.58
N GLN A 81 4.87 25.56 6.50
CA GLN A 81 4.06 24.57 5.79
C GLN A 81 4.92 23.44 5.20
N ASP A 82 6.07 23.74 4.59
CA ASP A 82 6.99 22.74 4.05
C ASP A 82 7.59 21.87 5.16
N THR A 83 7.94 22.48 6.31
CA THR A 83 8.47 21.76 7.47
C THR A 83 7.40 20.86 8.09
N ALA A 84 6.19 21.37 8.28
CA ALA A 84 5.04 20.61 8.78
C ALA A 84 4.68 19.47 7.83
N ARG A 85 4.70 19.72 6.51
CA ARG A 85 4.47 18.70 5.48
C ARG A 85 5.56 17.63 5.48
N GLY A 86 6.82 18.02 5.68
CA GLY A 86 7.95 17.12 5.83
C GLY A 86 7.82 16.21 7.06
N ALA A 87 7.52 16.79 8.22
CA ALA A 87 7.28 16.07 9.47
C ALA A 87 6.12 15.08 9.33
N LYS A 88 4.99 15.52 8.77
CA LYS A 88 3.82 14.67 8.48
C LYS A 88 4.16 13.54 7.52
N ALA A 89 4.93 13.81 6.47
CA ALA A 89 5.37 12.79 5.53
C ALA A 89 6.32 11.77 6.19
N GLU A 90 7.12 12.17 7.16
CA GLU A 90 7.98 11.27 7.93
C GLU A 90 7.16 10.40 8.88
N GLU A 91 6.14 10.95 9.52
CA GLU A 91 5.18 10.24 10.35
C GLU A 91 4.38 9.22 9.52
N GLU A 92 3.88 9.62 8.35
CA GLU A 92 3.17 8.74 7.41
C GLU A 92 4.05 7.58 6.88
N ARG A 93 5.38 7.73 6.87
CA ARG A 93 6.32 6.67 6.48
C ARG A 93 6.56 5.63 7.58
N ARG A 94 6.22 5.92 8.83
CA ARG A 94 6.40 5.01 9.97
C ARG A 94 5.18 4.09 10.08
N TRP A 95 5.39 2.78 10.20
CA TRP A 95 4.28 1.83 10.38
C TRP A 95 3.63 1.97 11.76
N LEU A 96 4.34 1.50 12.80
CA LEU A 96 3.86 1.48 14.18
C LEU A 96 4.90 2.06 15.16
N GLY A 97 5.95 2.69 14.64
CA GLY A 97 7.05 3.25 15.45
C GLY A 97 7.98 2.21 16.11
N VAL A 98 7.68 0.91 16.03
CA VAL A 98 8.46 -0.17 16.69
C VAL A 98 9.97 -0.07 16.43
N CYS A 99 10.39 0.05 15.17
CA CYS A 99 11.82 0.13 14.85
C CYS A 99 12.49 1.42 15.34
N ALA A 100 11.71 2.50 15.53
CA ALA A 100 12.24 3.74 16.09
C ALA A 100 12.49 3.58 17.59
N VAL A 101 11.51 3.04 18.33
CA VAL A 101 11.62 2.77 19.77
C VAL A 101 12.74 1.77 20.07
N ILE A 102 12.88 0.70 19.28
CA ILE A 102 13.99 -0.25 19.43
C ILE A 102 15.33 0.42 19.12
N GLY A 103 15.40 1.26 18.08
CA GLY A 103 16.61 2.01 17.74
C GLY A 103 17.06 2.93 18.87
N GLU A 104 16.11 3.64 19.50
CA GLU A 104 16.37 4.50 20.65
C GLU A 104 16.87 3.70 21.86
N GLN A 105 16.28 2.54 22.16
CA GLN A 105 16.69 1.69 23.29
C GLN A 105 18.05 1.01 23.08
N THR A 106 18.43 0.73 21.83
CA THR A 106 19.67 0.00 21.49
C THR A 106 20.80 0.93 21.03
N GLY A 107 20.54 2.23 20.87
CA GLY A 107 21.48 3.19 20.27
C GLY A 107 21.73 2.96 18.78
N MET A 108 20.98 2.05 18.14
CA MET A 108 21.13 1.74 16.72
C MET A 108 20.33 2.70 15.85
N ARG A 109 20.87 3.04 14.67
CA ARG A 109 20.14 3.82 13.67
C ARG A 109 18.86 3.06 13.26
N PRO A 110 17.67 3.69 13.26
CA PRO A 110 16.41 3.03 12.90
C PRO A 110 16.41 2.35 11.53
N ALA A 111 17.22 2.85 10.59
CA ALA A 111 17.41 2.23 9.28
C ALA A 111 18.06 0.83 9.37
N ALA A 112 19.02 0.64 10.27
CA ALA A 112 19.66 -0.66 10.49
C ALA A 112 18.68 -1.66 11.11
N VAL A 113 17.88 -1.21 12.08
CA VAL A 113 16.82 -2.03 12.70
C VAL A 113 15.78 -2.44 11.66
N ARG A 114 15.37 -1.53 10.76
CA ARG A 114 14.46 -1.85 9.64
C ARG A 114 15.06 -2.89 8.70
N LEU A 115 16.33 -2.73 8.31
CA LEU A 115 17.00 -3.66 7.41
C LEU A 115 17.14 -5.06 8.03
N GLY A 116 17.47 -5.12 9.32
CA GLY A 116 17.47 -6.37 10.09
C GLY A 116 16.09 -7.03 10.14
N ALA A 117 15.03 -6.25 10.38
CA ALA A 117 13.66 -6.77 10.38
C ALA A 117 13.22 -7.29 9.00
N VAL A 118 13.60 -6.61 7.91
CA VAL A 118 13.33 -7.06 6.54
C VAL A 118 14.10 -8.34 6.21
N ALA A 119 15.39 -8.41 6.56
CA ALA A 119 16.20 -9.61 6.37
C ALA A 119 15.63 -10.80 7.15
N LEU A 120 15.24 -10.59 8.41
CA LEU A 120 14.57 -11.61 9.22
C LEU A 120 13.24 -12.06 8.60
N GLY A 121 12.47 -11.12 8.05
CA GLY A 121 11.22 -11.42 7.34
C GLY A 121 11.43 -12.22 6.06
N LEU A 122 12.52 -12.00 5.34
CA LEU A 122 12.85 -12.81 4.16
C LEU A 122 13.16 -14.28 4.53
N VAL A 123 13.81 -14.50 5.68
CA VAL A 123 14.20 -15.84 6.14
C VAL A 123 13.04 -16.58 6.82
N THR A 124 12.28 -15.87 7.66
CA THR A 124 11.24 -16.48 8.51
C THR A 124 9.83 -16.30 7.95
N GLY A 125 9.65 -15.51 6.90
CA GLY A 125 8.37 -15.24 6.28
C GLY A 125 7.39 -14.53 7.24
N PRO A 126 6.13 -15.01 7.36
CA PRO A 126 5.09 -14.34 8.14
C PRO A 126 5.36 -14.38 9.65
N PHE A 127 6.26 -15.26 10.13
CA PHE A 127 6.66 -15.27 11.54
C PHE A 127 7.30 -13.94 11.99
N ALA A 128 8.10 -13.28 11.13
CA ALA A 128 8.64 -11.96 11.45
C ALA A 128 7.54 -10.92 11.65
N LEU A 129 6.46 -10.99 10.87
CA LEU A 129 5.31 -10.09 11.04
C LEU A 129 4.59 -10.34 12.36
N VAL A 130 4.41 -11.61 12.74
CA VAL A 130 3.82 -11.98 14.04
C VAL A 130 4.67 -11.46 15.19
N ILE A 131 5.99 -11.65 15.12
CA ILE A 131 6.93 -11.12 16.12
C ILE A 131 6.84 -9.58 16.17
N TYR A 132 6.84 -8.92 15.02
CA TYR A 132 6.73 -7.46 14.93
C TYR A 132 5.46 -6.92 15.59
N ILE A 133 4.31 -7.56 15.31
CA ILE A 133 3.03 -7.24 15.94
C ILE A 133 3.08 -7.49 17.45
N GLY A 134 3.67 -8.62 17.89
CA GLY A 134 3.84 -8.92 19.30
C GLY A 134 4.67 -7.87 20.03
N VAL A 135 5.80 -7.47 19.47
CA VAL A 135 6.65 -6.40 20.03
C VAL A 135 5.90 -5.08 20.09
N PHE A 136 5.13 -4.74 19.05
CA PHE A 136 4.26 -3.57 19.08
C PHE A 136 3.28 -3.62 20.26
N LEU A 137 2.57 -4.73 20.45
CA LEU A 137 1.58 -4.86 21.53
C LEU A 137 2.23 -4.70 22.91
N VAL A 138 3.42 -5.27 23.12
CA VAL A 138 4.18 -5.12 24.37
C VAL A 138 4.55 -3.65 24.61
N LEU A 139 5.07 -2.96 23.59
CA LEU A 139 5.45 -1.55 23.70
C LEU A 139 4.22 -0.64 23.90
N HIS A 140 3.10 -0.98 23.26
CA HIS A 140 1.85 -0.25 23.35
C HIS A 140 1.23 -0.36 24.75
N VAL A 141 1.14 -1.58 25.30
CA VAL A 141 0.67 -1.81 26.68
C VAL A 141 1.60 -1.16 27.72
N SER A 142 2.90 -1.07 27.41
CA SER A 142 3.89 -0.41 28.27
C SER A 142 3.89 1.13 28.17
N GLY A 143 3.03 1.73 27.33
CA GLY A 143 2.96 3.18 27.14
C GLY A 143 4.20 3.79 26.47
N ARG A 144 5.03 2.99 25.81
CA ARG A 144 6.29 3.43 25.17
C ARG A 144 6.12 3.85 23.70
N THR A 145 4.90 3.83 23.19
CA THR A 145 4.57 4.25 21.82
C THR A 145 3.54 5.36 21.86
N GLU A 146 3.78 6.45 21.14
CA GLU A 146 2.83 7.56 20.96
C GLU A 146 1.72 7.24 19.93
N THR A 147 1.41 5.97 19.70
CA THR A 147 0.38 5.59 18.71
C THR A 147 -1.01 5.74 19.29
N PRO A 148 -2.02 6.14 18.48
CA PRO A 148 -3.39 6.24 18.93
C PRO A 148 -3.95 4.89 19.40
N PRO A 149 -5.02 4.90 20.21
CA PRO A 149 -5.60 3.68 20.75
C PRO A 149 -6.06 2.72 19.64
N ILE A 150 -5.95 1.42 19.90
CA ILE A 150 -6.36 0.39 18.95
C ILE A 150 -7.89 0.37 18.81
N GLU A 151 -8.39 0.70 17.62
CA GLU A 151 -9.80 0.57 17.28
C GLU A 151 -10.18 -0.89 17.05
N LYS A 152 -10.70 -1.54 18.10
CA LYS A 152 -11.08 -2.96 18.09
C LYS A 152 -12.04 -3.33 16.95
N TRP A 153 -12.97 -2.43 16.61
CA TRP A 153 -13.92 -2.63 15.52
C TRP A 153 -13.26 -2.67 14.14
N VAL A 154 -12.27 -1.81 13.91
CA VAL A 154 -11.53 -1.79 12.65
C VAL A 154 -10.68 -3.05 12.52
N LEU A 155 -9.98 -3.43 13.58
CA LEU A 155 -9.23 -4.68 13.63
C LEU A 155 -10.14 -5.90 13.36
N ALA A 156 -11.26 -5.99 14.07
CA ALA A 156 -12.23 -7.06 13.91
C ALA A 156 -12.74 -7.13 12.47
N LYS A 157 -13.09 -6.00 11.86
CA LYS A 157 -13.56 -5.93 10.47
C LYS A 157 -12.56 -6.54 9.48
N TYR A 158 -11.28 -6.21 9.59
CA TYR A 158 -10.25 -6.74 8.69
C TYR A 158 -10.00 -8.23 8.89
N VAL A 159 -9.87 -8.66 10.14
CA VAL A 159 -9.63 -10.07 10.49
C VAL A 159 -10.82 -10.94 10.11
N LEU A 160 -12.04 -10.56 10.52
CA LEU A 160 -13.25 -11.28 10.18
C LEU A 160 -13.50 -11.26 8.67
N GLY A 161 -13.28 -10.12 8.00
CA GLY A 161 -13.45 -10.02 6.54
C GLY A 161 -12.54 -11.00 5.79
N LEU A 162 -11.28 -11.12 6.19
CA LEU A 162 -10.35 -12.10 5.62
C LEU A 162 -10.80 -13.54 5.88
N ILE A 163 -11.12 -13.88 7.14
CA ILE A 163 -11.50 -15.24 7.53
C ILE A 163 -12.79 -15.65 6.80
N LEU A 164 -13.82 -14.81 6.84
CA LEU A 164 -15.09 -15.06 6.16
C LEU A 164 -14.89 -15.18 4.65
N GLY A 165 -14.09 -14.30 4.04
CA GLY A 165 -13.78 -14.38 2.61
C GLY A 165 -13.10 -15.69 2.22
N ALA A 166 -12.08 -16.10 2.95
CA ALA A 166 -11.38 -17.37 2.71
C ALA A 166 -12.29 -18.58 2.93
N VAL A 167 -13.10 -18.57 3.99
CA VAL A 167 -14.05 -19.64 4.32
C VAL A 167 -15.12 -19.77 3.24
N VAL A 168 -15.72 -18.66 2.81
CA VAL A 168 -16.73 -18.65 1.75
C VAL A 168 -16.14 -19.21 0.45
N LEU A 169 -14.97 -18.73 0.04
CA LEU A 169 -14.29 -19.23 -1.17
C LEU A 169 -14.06 -20.74 -1.11
N ARG A 170 -13.58 -21.23 0.04
CA ARG A 170 -13.36 -22.66 0.27
C ARG A 170 -14.64 -23.47 0.12
N TYR A 171 -15.70 -23.08 0.83
CA TYR A 171 -16.97 -23.81 0.80
C TYR A 171 -17.66 -23.75 -0.56
N VAL A 172 -17.54 -22.65 -1.30
CA VAL A 172 -18.02 -22.55 -2.68
C VAL A 172 -17.29 -23.54 -3.59
N ALA A 173 -15.97 -23.61 -3.51
CA ALA A 173 -15.17 -24.54 -4.31
C ALA A 173 -15.45 -26.00 -3.95
N TRP A 174 -15.56 -26.30 -2.66
CA TRP A 174 -15.93 -27.63 -2.17
C TRP A 174 -17.34 -28.03 -2.62
N GLY A 175 -18.33 -27.14 -2.44
CA GLY A 175 -19.71 -27.38 -2.84
C GLY A 175 -19.86 -27.59 -4.35
N PHE A 176 -19.05 -26.89 -5.15
CA PHE A 176 -19.01 -27.10 -6.60
C PHE A 176 -18.50 -28.50 -6.97
N VAL A 177 -17.43 -29.00 -6.33
CA VAL A 177 -16.95 -30.37 -6.57
C VAL A 177 -17.98 -31.41 -6.10
N ALA A 178 -18.60 -31.19 -4.94
CA ALA A 178 -19.67 -32.07 -4.45
C ALA A 178 -20.87 -32.13 -5.41
N LEU A 179 -21.20 -31.02 -6.07
CA LEU A 179 -22.23 -30.98 -7.09
C LEU A 179 -21.86 -31.81 -8.33
N LEU A 180 -20.59 -31.79 -8.76
CA LEU A 180 -20.11 -32.64 -9.85
C LEU A 180 -20.20 -34.13 -9.50
N GLU A 181 -19.80 -34.50 -8.28
CA GLU A 181 -19.91 -35.89 -7.79
C GLU A 181 -21.36 -36.35 -7.75
N TYR A 182 -22.26 -35.50 -7.23
CA TYR A 182 -23.69 -35.78 -7.20
C TYR A 182 -24.29 -35.96 -8.60
N GLY A 183 -23.98 -35.05 -9.53
CA GLY A 183 -24.46 -35.11 -10.91
C GLY A 183 -23.94 -36.35 -11.64
N TYR A 184 -22.66 -36.70 -11.44
CA TYR A 184 -22.08 -37.92 -11.99
C TYR A 184 -22.76 -39.18 -11.42
N GLY A 185 -22.96 -39.23 -10.10
CA GLY A 185 -23.65 -40.34 -9.44
C GLY A 185 -25.10 -40.51 -9.88
N LEU A 186 -25.81 -39.40 -10.17
CA LEU A 186 -27.17 -39.46 -10.69
C LEU A 186 -27.24 -40.06 -12.10
N LEU A 187 -26.27 -39.73 -12.96
CA LEU A 187 -26.23 -40.17 -14.36
C LEU A 187 -25.71 -41.61 -14.52
N PHE A 188 -24.62 -41.95 -13.82
CA PHE A 188 -23.90 -43.21 -14.01
C PHE A 188 -24.17 -44.24 -12.89
N LYS A 189 -24.89 -43.87 -11.81
CA LYS A 189 -25.14 -44.70 -10.62
C LYS A 189 -23.88 -45.24 -9.95
N GLU A 190 -22.75 -44.55 -10.16
CA GLU A 190 -21.44 -44.91 -9.63
C GLU A 190 -20.80 -43.70 -8.95
N ALA A 191 -19.86 -43.96 -8.04
CA ALA A 191 -19.06 -42.91 -7.43
C ALA A 191 -18.03 -42.35 -8.42
N LEU A 192 -17.95 -41.03 -8.51
CA LEU A 192 -16.91 -40.37 -9.30
C LEU A 192 -15.55 -40.56 -8.62
N THR A 193 -14.66 -41.35 -9.23
CA THR A 193 -13.29 -41.51 -8.76
C THR A 193 -12.35 -40.59 -9.52
N LEU A 194 -12.03 -39.43 -8.93
CA LEU A 194 -10.99 -38.54 -9.44
C LEU A 194 -9.63 -38.99 -8.90
N SER A 195 -8.64 -39.13 -9.78
CA SER A 195 -7.27 -39.53 -9.40
C SER A 195 -6.23 -38.55 -9.96
N GLY A 196 -5.04 -38.56 -9.37
CA GLY A 196 -3.93 -37.71 -9.80
C GLY A 196 -4.29 -36.22 -9.80
N LEU A 197 -4.02 -35.55 -10.92
CA LEU A 197 -4.24 -34.11 -11.11
C LEU A 197 -5.73 -33.72 -11.02
N TRP A 198 -6.64 -34.62 -11.37
CA TRP A 198 -8.08 -34.34 -11.34
C TRP A 198 -8.63 -34.23 -9.92
N SER A 199 -7.97 -34.88 -8.96
CA SER A 199 -8.26 -34.80 -7.51
C SER A 199 -7.49 -33.69 -6.78
N TRP A 200 -6.79 -32.81 -7.51
CA TRP A 200 -5.86 -31.84 -6.93
C TRP A 200 -6.51 -30.97 -5.86
N LEU A 201 -7.71 -30.45 -6.12
CA LEU A 201 -8.43 -29.60 -5.18
C LEU A 201 -8.76 -30.35 -3.89
N GLN A 202 -9.34 -31.56 -3.98
CA GLN A 202 -9.67 -32.37 -2.81
C GLN A 202 -8.44 -32.71 -1.96
N ARG A 203 -7.29 -32.95 -2.61
CA ARG A 203 -6.04 -33.28 -1.93
C ARG A 203 -5.41 -32.09 -1.23
N HIS A 204 -5.45 -30.91 -1.84
CA HIS A 204 -4.72 -29.73 -1.38
C HIS A 204 -5.59 -28.68 -0.69
N ASP A 205 -6.92 -28.80 -0.69
CA ASP A 205 -7.86 -27.81 -0.15
C ASP A 205 -7.47 -27.33 1.26
N GLY A 206 -7.30 -28.25 2.20
CA GLY A 206 -6.91 -27.91 3.57
C GLY A 206 -5.54 -27.24 3.68
N THR A 207 -4.58 -27.67 2.85
CA THR A 207 -3.23 -27.11 2.84
C THR A 207 -3.22 -25.70 2.26
N LEU A 208 -3.93 -25.47 1.15
CA LEU A 208 -4.08 -24.16 0.52
C LEU A 208 -4.77 -23.18 1.48
N PHE A 209 -5.86 -23.61 2.11
CA PHE A 209 -6.58 -22.79 3.09
C PHE A 209 -5.68 -22.39 4.27
N PHE A 210 -4.93 -23.35 4.83
CA PHE A 210 -3.98 -23.09 5.92
C PHE A 210 -2.94 -22.05 5.52
N TRP A 211 -2.25 -22.25 4.38
CA TRP A 211 -1.21 -21.33 3.94
C TRP A 211 -1.77 -19.94 3.60
N THR A 212 -2.94 -19.86 2.97
CA THR A 212 -3.63 -18.58 2.72
C THR A 212 -3.85 -17.82 4.02
N LEU A 213 -4.41 -18.45 5.05
CA LEU A 213 -4.59 -17.78 6.34
C LEU A 213 -3.26 -17.44 6.99
N PHE A 214 -2.29 -18.36 6.96
CA PHE A 214 -0.99 -18.17 7.60
C PHE A 214 -0.23 -16.94 7.06
N PHE A 215 -0.28 -16.69 5.76
CA PHE A 215 0.36 -15.52 5.15
C PHE A 215 -0.48 -14.25 5.26
N LEU A 216 -1.81 -14.34 5.10
CA LEU A 216 -2.66 -13.14 5.01
C LEU A 216 -3.14 -12.63 6.36
N LEU A 217 -3.26 -13.49 7.37
CA LEU A 217 -3.77 -13.10 8.69
C LEU A 217 -2.88 -12.05 9.38
N PRO A 218 -1.53 -12.20 9.42
CA PRO A 218 -0.68 -11.15 9.99
C PRO A 218 -0.82 -9.81 9.27
N LEU A 219 -1.00 -9.82 7.94
CA LEU A 219 -1.22 -8.62 7.13
C LEU A 219 -2.57 -7.96 7.45
N ALA A 220 -3.63 -8.75 7.62
CA ALA A 220 -4.95 -8.24 8.00
C ALA A 220 -4.96 -7.65 9.42
N VAL A 221 -4.25 -8.29 10.37
CA VAL A 221 -4.05 -7.73 11.72
C VAL A 221 -3.33 -6.40 11.63
N LEU A 222 -2.23 -6.34 10.89
CA LEU A 222 -1.44 -5.11 10.72
C LEU A 222 -2.26 -3.98 10.06
N ALA A 223 -3.12 -4.29 9.09
CA ALA A 223 -4.05 -3.32 8.49
C ALA A 223 -5.09 -2.78 9.49
N GLY A 224 -5.43 -3.57 10.50
CA GLY A 224 -6.35 -3.21 11.58
C GLY A 224 -5.71 -2.41 12.72
N LEU A 225 -4.39 -2.39 12.82
CA LEU A 225 -3.64 -1.64 13.82
C LEU A 225 -3.59 -0.13 13.46
N PRO A 226 -3.18 0.75 14.40
CA PRO A 226 -3.09 2.20 14.19
C PRO A 226 -1.92 2.59 13.27
N VAL A 227 -1.88 2.05 12.05
CA VAL A 227 -0.96 2.43 10.99
C VAL A 227 -1.47 3.65 10.21
N PRO A 228 -0.59 4.48 9.64
CA PRO A 228 -0.98 5.60 8.79
C PRO A 228 -1.87 5.17 7.62
N SER A 229 -2.78 6.06 7.22
CA SER A 229 -3.77 5.81 6.15
C SER A 229 -3.18 5.26 4.84
N PRO A 230 -2.03 5.76 4.33
CA PRO A 230 -1.41 5.20 3.13
C PRO A 230 -1.03 3.72 3.28
N TRP A 231 -0.46 3.35 4.42
CA TRP A 231 -0.05 1.97 4.71
C TRP A 231 -1.24 1.04 4.88
N ARG A 232 -2.29 1.50 5.57
CA ARG A 232 -3.54 0.76 5.71
C ARG A 232 -4.13 0.37 4.36
N ASN A 233 -4.17 1.31 3.42
CA ASN A 233 -4.67 1.06 2.07
C ASN A 233 -3.80 0.06 1.30
N THR A 234 -2.48 0.16 1.44
CA THR A 234 -1.54 -0.77 0.82
C THR A 234 -1.69 -2.18 1.38
N LEU A 235 -1.72 -2.34 2.70
CA LEU A 235 -1.90 -3.62 3.37
C LEU A 235 -3.26 -4.25 3.03
N ARG A 236 -4.32 -3.42 2.94
CA ARG A 236 -5.63 -3.86 2.48
C ARG A 236 -5.57 -4.48 1.09
N LYS A 237 -5.04 -3.71 0.12
CA LYS A 237 -4.90 -4.19 -1.26
C LYS A 237 -4.04 -5.45 -1.33
N LEU A 238 -3.01 -5.57 -0.49
CA LEU A 238 -2.12 -6.72 -0.48
C LEU A 238 -2.84 -8.00 -0.03
N PHE A 239 -3.60 -7.96 1.07
CA PHE A 239 -4.32 -9.16 1.50
C PHE A 239 -5.53 -9.46 0.60
N GLU A 240 -6.20 -8.45 0.04
CA GLU A 240 -7.27 -8.62 -0.96
C GLU A 240 -6.73 -9.29 -2.23
N ALA A 241 -5.55 -8.87 -2.71
CA ALA A 241 -4.87 -9.52 -3.83
C ALA A 241 -4.46 -10.97 -3.49
N GLY A 242 -4.01 -11.22 -2.25
CA GLY A 242 -3.74 -12.57 -1.77
C GLY A 242 -4.98 -13.47 -1.76
N LEU A 243 -6.13 -12.94 -1.32
CA LEU A 243 -7.42 -13.64 -1.42
C LEU A 243 -7.83 -13.92 -2.87
N ALA A 244 -7.59 -12.97 -3.78
CA ALA A 244 -7.86 -13.17 -5.20
C ALA A 244 -6.96 -14.26 -5.80
N LEU A 245 -5.69 -14.34 -5.39
CA LEU A 245 -4.79 -15.42 -5.79
C LEU A 245 -5.26 -16.78 -5.25
N TYR A 246 -5.73 -16.82 -4.01
CA TYR A 246 -6.35 -18.02 -3.45
C TYR A 246 -7.60 -18.44 -4.24
N ALA A 247 -8.48 -17.50 -4.58
CA ALA A 247 -9.64 -17.77 -5.44
C ALA A 247 -9.23 -18.33 -6.81
N ALA A 248 -8.19 -17.78 -7.44
CA ALA A 248 -7.67 -18.28 -8.71
C ALA A 248 -7.17 -19.73 -8.60
N ALA A 249 -6.47 -20.08 -7.51
CA ALA A 249 -6.03 -21.44 -7.25
C ALA A 249 -7.21 -22.41 -7.06
N LEU A 250 -8.28 -21.98 -6.38
CA LEU A 250 -9.50 -22.77 -6.24
C LEU A 250 -10.21 -22.97 -7.59
N CYS A 251 -10.31 -21.93 -8.42
CA CYS A 251 -10.87 -22.02 -9.78
C CYS A 251 -10.07 -23.00 -10.66
N PHE A 252 -8.73 -22.98 -10.56
CA PHE A 252 -7.89 -23.96 -11.24
C PHE A 252 -8.22 -25.39 -10.79
N GLY A 253 -8.28 -25.61 -9.48
CA GLY A 253 -8.64 -26.93 -8.91
C GLY A 253 -10.04 -27.40 -9.32
N ALA A 254 -11.02 -26.50 -9.35
CA ALA A 254 -12.37 -26.77 -9.81
C ALA A 254 -12.39 -27.12 -11.31
N GLY A 255 -11.61 -26.41 -12.13
CA GLY A 255 -11.45 -26.73 -13.56
C GLY A 255 -10.85 -28.13 -13.79
N CYS A 256 -9.85 -28.52 -13.00
CA CYS A 256 -9.32 -29.88 -13.02
C CYS A 256 -10.41 -30.92 -12.67
N ALA A 257 -11.25 -30.65 -11.66
CA ALA A 257 -12.33 -31.55 -11.28
C ALA A 257 -13.35 -31.72 -12.43
N VAL A 258 -13.73 -30.62 -13.11
CA VAL A 258 -14.62 -30.68 -14.28
C VAL A 258 -14.01 -31.52 -15.39
N ALA A 259 -12.76 -31.24 -15.77
CA ALA A 259 -12.07 -31.99 -16.82
C ALA A 259 -11.98 -33.49 -16.50
N GLY A 260 -11.64 -33.85 -15.26
CA GLY A 260 -11.62 -35.24 -14.82
C GLY A 260 -13.01 -35.91 -14.87
N THR A 261 -14.06 -35.17 -14.50
CA THR A 261 -15.44 -35.66 -14.57
C THR A 261 -15.85 -35.96 -16.02
N VAL A 262 -15.54 -35.06 -16.95
CA VAL A 262 -15.84 -35.24 -18.38
C VAL A 262 -15.08 -36.42 -18.96
N LEU A 263 -13.79 -36.57 -18.63
CA LEU A 263 -12.98 -37.70 -19.11
C LEU A 263 -13.49 -39.04 -18.60
N ASN A 264 -13.83 -39.13 -17.31
CA ASN A 264 -14.42 -40.33 -16.72
C ASN A 264 -15.78 -40.66 -17.37
N ALA A 265 -16.61 -39.65 -17.63
CA ALA A 265 -17.88 -39.83 -18.33
C ALA A 265 -17.68 -40.33 -19.78
N ALA A 266 -16.72 -39.76 -20.51
CA ALA A 266 -16.41 -40.15 -21.88
C ALA A 266 -15.89 -41.60 -21.97
N GLN A 267 -14.98 -42.00 -21.08
CA GLN A 267 -14.50 -43.37 -20.99
C GLN A 267 -15.64 -44.34 -20.70
N ARG A 268 -16.54 -43.98 -19.77
CA ARG A 268 -17.71 -44.80 -19.45
C ARG A 268 -18.63 -44.99 -20.65
N MET A 269 -18.97 -43.92 -21.36
CA MET A 269 -19.80 -43.98 -22.57
C MET A 269 -19.20 -44.86 -23.67
N GLN A 270 -17.88 -44.95 -23.77
CA GLN A 270 -17.20 -45.87 -24.69
C GLN A 270 -17.32 -47.34 -24.27
N THR A 271 -17.25 -47.62 -22.96
CA THR A 271 -17.30 -48.99 -22.42
C THR A 271 -18.71 -49.56 -22.22
N SER A 272 -19.71 -48.70 -21.99
CA SER A 272 -21.10 -49.07 -21.80
C SER A 272 -21.96 -47.87 -22.19
N PRO A 273 -22.44 -47.80 -23.45
CA PRO A 273 -23.23 -46.66 -23.90
C PRO A 273 -24.54 -46.61 -23.12
N ILE A 274 -24.75 -45.52 -22.38
CA ILE A 274 -26.01 -45.24 -21.65
C ILE A 274 -27.17 -45.05 -22.63
N VAL A 275 -26.86 -44.63 -23.85
CA VAL A 275 -27.81 -44.51 -24.96
C VAL A 275 -27.43 -45.56 -25.97
N ASP A 276 -28.25 -46.60 -26.07
CA ASP A 276 -28.13 -47.60 -27.12
C ASP A 276 -28.58 -46.98 -28.44
N PHE A 277 -27.66 -46.25 -29.10
CA PHE A 277 -27.93 -45.59 -30.37
C PHE A 277 -28.34 -46.60 -31.45
N GLN A 278 -27.94 -47.88 -31.35
CA GLN A 278 -28.43 -48.92 -32.26
C GLN A 278 -29.94 -49.13 -32.11
N SER A 279 -30.47 -49.17 -30.88
CA SER A 279 -31.91 -49.30 -30.64
C SER A 279 -32.72 -48.09 -31.14
N LEU A 280 -32.13 -46.90 -31.09
CA LEU A 280 -32.74 -45.64 -31.56
C LEU A 280 -32.77 -45.54 -33.09
N PHE A 281 -31.72 -46.01 -33.77
CA PHE A 281 -31.67 -46.02 -35.24
C PHE A 281 -32.32 -47.26 -35.88
N SER A 282 -32.54 -48.35 -35.13
CA SER A 282 -33.33 -49.50 -35.61
C SER A 282 -34.84 -49.30 -35.49
N ALA A 283 -35.28 -48.24 -34.79
CA ALA A 283 -36.68 -47.87 -34.63
C ALA A 283 -37.15 -46.75 -35.58
N MET A 284 -36.24 -46.21 -36.42
CA MET A 284 -36.54 -45.40 -37.59
C MET A 284 -36.45 -46.25 -38.86
#